data_AF-A0A4Q2X9P9-F1
#
_entry.id   AF-A0A4Q2X9P9-F1
#
_cell.length_a   1.000
_cell.length_b   1.000
_cell.length_c   1.000
_cell.angle_alpha   90.00
_cell.angle_beta   90.00
_cell.angle_gamma   90.00
#
_symmetry.space_group_name_H-M   'P 1'
#
loop_
_entity.id
_entity.type
_entity.pdbx_description
1 polymer ?
#
loop_
_entity_poly.entity_id
_entity_poly.type
_entity_poly.pdbx_seq_one_letter_code
_entity_poly.pdbx_strand_id
1 'polypeptide(L)'
;MKFSKRVFAAVTLLGSAALSHAATLFTGSGTSSFGGPVGNSTMSWSDDGSTISVTFTKGAGNFNDSFVLYLDAGTTGRTSIGTQVNDRADPLRSAISFMEASTGKSLNFSSGFEATHAIGINTGFGGLWSIPSTGSVGNNGLSFVDDVNSTLTVNTQGSFTFSFDVAAIGITPNSGATINFVATYSNPFGGSGSLGFASNEGYGGGFPGANVGQDNFTFTSFDSYTVVPEPAAAVLGIIGMVILLRRRK
;
A
#
# COMPACT_ATOMS: atom_id res chain seq x y z
N MET A 1 53.62 -46.17 -18.41
CA MET A 1 53.10 -45.28 -17.35
C MET A 1 51.57 -45.27 -17.41
N LYS A 2 50.86 -45.52 -16.30
CA LYS A 2 49.40 -45.37 -16.20
C LYS A 2 49.10 -43.99 -15.58
N PHE A 3 48.48 -43.08 -16.33
CA PHE A 3 47.99 -41.82 -15.77
C PHE A 3 46.60 -42.01 -15.14
N SER A 4 46.48 -41.76 -13.85
CA SER A 4 45.20 -41.80 -13.14
C SER A 4 44.46 -40.47 -13.31
N LYS A 5 43.25 -40.52 -13.88
CA LYS A 5 42.37 -39.35 -14.00
C LYS A 5 41.66 -39.12 -12.66
N ARG A 6 42.12 -38.15 -11.87
CA ARG A 6 41.35 -37.66 -10.70
C ARG A 6 40.20 -36.78 -11.21
N VAL A 7 38.97 -37.18 -10.92
CA VAL A 7 37.77 -36.36 -11.22
C VAL A 7 37.48 -35.51 -9.99
N PHE A 8 37.63 -34.18 -10.11
CA PHE A 8 37.07 -33.25 -9.15
C PHE A 8 35.57 -33.07 -9.46
N ALA A 9 34.73 -33.36 -8.47
CA ALA A 9 33.32 -32.97 -8.50
C ALA A 9 33.19 -31.57 -7.90
N ALA A 10 32.94 -30.57 -8.74
CA ALA A 10 32.59 -29.23 -8.29
C ALA A 10 31.09 -29.22 -7.94
N VAL A 11 30.77 -29.10 -6.65
CA VAL A 11 29.40 -28.82 -6.19
C VAL A 11 29.18 -27.31 -6.32
N THR A 12 28.46 -26.88 -7.35
CA THR A 12 28.08 -25.48 -7.50
C THR A 12 26.87 -25.19 -6.62
N LEU A 13 27.11 -24.53 -5.49
CA LEU A 13 26.04 -24.04 -4.62
C LEU A 13 25.38 -22.82 -5.29
N LEU A 14 24.23 -23.02 -5.95
CA LEU A 14 23.41 -21.89 -6.40
C LEU A 14 22.68 -21.30 -5.19
N GLY A 15 23.27 -20.28 -4.58
CA GLY A 15 22.57 -19.44 -3.62
C GLY A 15 21.57 -18.54 -4.35
N SER A 16 20.30 -18.62 -3.97
CA SER A 16 19.26 -17.68 -4.40
C SER A 16 19.52 -16.32 -3.76
N ALA A 17 20.15 -15.41 -4.50
CA ALA A 17 20.20 -14.01 -4.13
C ALA A 17 18.82 -13.40 -4.38
N ALA A 18 18.10 -13.06 -3.32
CA ALA A 18 16.91 -12.23 -3.42
C ALA A 18 17.31 -10.86 -4.00
N LEU A 19 16.77 -10.52 -5.17
CA LEU A 19 16.98 -9.23 -5.80
C LEU A 19 15.96 -8.25 -5.21
N SER A 20 16.38 -7.43 -4.25
CA SER A 20 15.56 -6.27 -3.86
C SER A 20 15.46 -5.31 -5.04
N HIS A 21 14.24 -4.92 -5.38
CA HIS A 21 14.00 -4.00 -6.50
C HIS A 21 14.34 -2.56 -6.11
N ALA A 22 14.70 -1.76 -7.10
CA ALA A 22 14.92 -0.34 -6.91
C ALA A 22 13.61 0.31 -6.48
N ALA A 23 13.62 1.08 -5.37
CA ALA A 23 12.38 1.61 -4.83
C ALA A 23 11.72 2.62 -5.79
N THR A 24 10.41 2.46 -6.00
CA THR A 24 9.59 3.39 -6.79
C THR A 24 9.16 4.56 -5.90
N LEU A 25 9.41 5.78 -6.36
CA LEU A 25 9.09 7.01 -5.63
C LEU A 25 7.77 7.60 -6.13
N PHE A 26 6.83 7.80 -5.21
CA PHE A 26 5.58 8.51 -5.44
C PHE A 26 5.60 9.83 -4.65
N THR A 27 5.02 10.89 -5.23
CA THR A 27 4.91 12.21 -4.62
C THR A 27 3.47 12.50 -4.24
N GLY A 28 3.25 13.13 -3.08
CA GLY A 28 1.92 13.61 -2.70
C GLY A 28 1.37 14.68 -3.66
N SER A 29 0.08 14.94 -3.50
CA SER A 29 -0.75 15.89 -4.27
C SER A 29 -0.25 17.35 -4.45
N GLY A 30 0.83 17.77 -3.78
CA GLY A 30 1.38 19.14 -3.81
C GLY A 30 0.59 20.18 -3.01
N THR A 31 -0.48 19.77 -2.33
CA THR A 31 -1.34 20.63 -1.51
C THR A 31 -0.82 20.74 -0.07
N SER A 32 -1.43 21.60 0.76
CA SER A 32 -0.92 21.90 2.10
C SER A 32 -1.95 22.47 3.09
N SER A 33 -3.26 22.25 2.89
CA SER A 33 -4.27 22.87 3.75
C SER A 33 -4.40 22.24 5.16
N PHE A 34 -3.64 21.19 5.47
CA PHE A 34 -3.37 20.67 6.83
C PHE A 34 -1.92 20.99 7.29
N GLY A 35 -1.21 21.88 6.59
CA GLY A 35 0.19 22.23 6.84
C GLY A 35 1.20 21.52 5.94
N GLY A 36 0.75 20.67 5.01
CA GLY A 36 1.59 19.94 4.07
C GLY A 36 2.26 18.64 4.53
N PRO A 37 1.88 17.95 5.64
CA PRO A 37 2.58 16.73 6.04
C PRO A 37 2.41 15.58 5.06
N VAL A 38 1.31 15.52 4.31
CA VAL A 38 1.00 14.47 3.32
C VAL A 38 0.97 15.02 1.90
N GLY A 39 0.50 16.25 1.68
CA GLY A 39 0.41 16.80 0.33
C GLY A 39 1.79 17.03 -0.29
N ASN A 40 2.78 17.39 0.52
CA ASN A 40 4.18 17.56 0.10
C ASN A 40 5.10 16.42 0.56
N SER A 41 4.55 15.23 0.84
CA SER A 41 5.34 14.05 1.22
C SER A 41 5.80 13.24 0.00
N THR A 42 6.68 12.26 0.27
CA THR A 42 6.99 11.19 -0.68
C THR A 42 6.79 9.82 -0.03
N MET A 43 6.38 8.84 -0.84
CA MET A 43 6.42 7.42 -0.50
C MET A 43 7.39 6.71 -1.41
N SER A 44 8.38 6.03 -0.83
CA SER A 44 9.33 5.16 -1.52
C SER A 44 8.94 3.70 -1.27
N TRP A 45 8.37 3.04 -2.28
CA TRP A 45 7.89 1.65 -2.21
C TRP A 45 8.95 0.70 -2.77
N SER A 46 9.18 -0.40 -2.09
CA SER A 46 10.06 -1.50 -2.53
C SER A 46 9.50 -2.83 -2.04
N ASP A 47 9.88 -3.94 -2.68
CA ASP A 47 9.50 -5.27 -2.24
C ASP A 47 10.60 -6.31 -2.45
N ASP A 48 10.44 -7.45 -1.78
CA ASP A 48 11.21 -8.68 -1.97
C ASP A 48 10.44 -9.76 -2.76
N GLY A 49 9.33 -9.37 -3.40
CA GLY A 49 8.36 -10.24 -4.06
C GLY A 49 7.25 -10.77 -3.13
N SER A 50 7.42 -10.72 -1.80
CA SER A 50 6.44 -11.18 -0.81
C SER A 50 5.90 -10.09 0.12
N THR A 51 6.74 -9.17 0.56
CA THR A 51 6.39 -8.08 1.48
C THR A 51 6.66 -6.74 0.81
N ILE A 52 5.64 -5.87 0.74
CA ILE A 52 5.83 -4.46 0.39
C ILE A 52 6.41 -3.74 1.60
N SER A 53 7.49 -2.99 1.40
CA SER A 53 8.07 -2.05 2.36
C SER A 53 7.97 -0.63 1.82
N VAL A 54 7.29 0.25 2.55
CA VAL A 54 7.11 1.66 2.21
C VAL A 54 7.87 2.54 3.19
N THR A 55 8.71 3.44 2.69
CA THR A 55 9.26 4.56 3.46
C THR A 55 8.49 5.83 3.12
N PHE A 56 7.77 6.38 4.09
CA PHE A 56 7.08 7.66 3.98
C PHE A 56 8.00 8.77 4.50
N THR A 57 8.23 9.83 3.71
CA THR A 57 8.95 11.03 4.14
C THR A 57 8.00 12.21 4.12
N LYS A 58 7.71 12.75 5.31
CA LYS A 58 6.71 13.81 5.54
C LYS A 58 7.13 15.12 4.89
N GLY A 59 6.15 15.87 4.40
CA GLY A 59 6.36 17.27 4.00
C GLY A 59 6.49 18.22 5.21
N ALA A 60 6.04 19.47 5.05
CA ALA A 60 5.98 20.45 6.13
C ALA A 60 4.93 20.10 7.21
N GLY A 61 4.84 20.85 8.31
CA GLY A 61 3.85 20.59 9.37
C GLY A 61 4.09 19.30 10.18
N ASN A 62 3.09 18.91 10.99
CA ASN A 62 3.12 17.70 11.81
C ASN A 62 2.08 16.69 11.32
N PHE A 63 2.37 15.40 11.46
CA PHE A 63 1.46 14.30 11.11
C PHE A 63 0.47 14.05 12.28
N ASN A 64 -0.48 14.97 12.47
CA ASN A 64 -1.41 14.94 13.60
C ASN A 64 -2.61 14.00 13.39
N ASP A 65 -3.08 13.90 12.15
CA ASP A 65 -4.34 13.27 11.76
C ASP A 65 -4.13 11.89 11.11
N SER A 66 -5.21 11.26 10.63
CA SER A 66 -5.18 9.90 10.08
C SER A 66 -4.92 9.89 8.58
N PHE A 67 -3.91 9.13 8.17
CA PHE A 67 -3.63 8.80 6.77
C PHE A 67 -4.29 7.47 6.43
N VAL A 68 -4.92 7.40 5.26
CA VAL A 68 -5.51 6.18 4.72
C VAL A 68 -5.01 5.97 3.30
N LEU A 69 -4.47 4.80 3.04
CA LEU A 69 -4.05 4.32 1.73
C LEU A 69 -5.00 3.21 1.29
N TYR A 70 -5.86 3.50 0.31
CA TYR A 70 -6.79 2.52 -0.27
C TYR A 70 -6.06 1.71 -1.33
N LEU A 71 -6.30 0.40 -1.36
CA LEU A 71 -5.62 -0.55 -2.22
C LEU A 71 -6.62 -1.30 -3.11
N ASP A 72 -6.36 -1.28 -4.40
CA ASP A 72 -6.95 -2.18 -5.38
C ASP A 72 -5.92 -3.26 -5.72
N ALA A 73 -6.31 -4.51 -5.45
CA ALA A 73 -5.49 -5.72 -5.60
C ALA A 73 -5.89 -6.57 -6.82
N GLY A 74 -6.66 -6.01 -7.77
CA GLY A 74 -7.12 -6.72 -8.97
C GLY A 74 -8.26 -7.72 -8.73
N THR A 75 -8.95 -7.62 -7.59
CA THR A 75 -10.18 -8.38 -7.29
C THR A 75 -11.35 -7.41 -7.10
N THR A 76 -12.59 -7.89 -7.24
CA THR A 76 -13.78 -7.03 -7.15
C THR A 76 -13.87 -6.36 -5.77
N GLY A 77 -13.86 -5.03 -5.77
CA GLY A 77 -13.86 -4.19 -4.58
C GLY A 77 -15.00 -3.17 -4.59
N ARG A 78 -14.79 -2.02 -3.95
CA ARG A 78 -15.72 -0.88 -3.98
C ARG A 78 -15.24 0.22 -4.91
N THR A 79 -16.13 0.72 -5.76
CA THR A 79 -15.93 1.95 -6.55
C THR A 79 -16.16 3.23 -5.73
N SER A 80 -16.72 3.13 -4.53
CA SER A 80 -16.84 4.25 -3.58
C SER A 80 -16.91 3.80 -2.12
N ILE A 81 -16.41 4.66 -1.24
CA ILE A 81 -16.56 4.63 0.22
C ILE A 81 -17.53 5.75 0.63
N GLY A 82 -18.29 5.58 1.71
CA GLY A 82 -19.26 6.60 2.15
C GLY A 82 -20.54 5.99 2.69
N THR A 83 -21.69 6.33 2.11
CA THR A 83 -23.06 5.96 2.58
C THR A 83 -23.34 4.47 2.87
N GLN A 84 -22.49 3.55 2.44
CA GLN A 84 -22.57 2.11 2.74
C GLN A 84 -21.40 1.59 3.61
N VAL A 85 -20.42 2.43 3.92
CA VAL A 85 -19.25 2.12 4.75
C VAL A 85 -19.14 3.19 5.84
N ASN A 86 -19.71 2.90 7.00
CA ASN A 86 -19.81 3.76 8.17
C ASN A 86 -19.34 2.98 9.41
N ASP A 87 -18.04 2.70 9.46
CA ASP A 87 -17.39 2.12 10.63
C ASP A 87 -16.66 3.22 11.41
N ARG A 88 -17.21 3.61 12.57
CA ARG A 88 -16.65 4.65 13.45
C ARG A 88 -16.12 4.08 14.77
N ALA A 89 -15.83 2.78 14.84
CA ALA A 89 -15.40 2.15 16.09
C ALA A 89 -14.09 2.74 16.66
N ASP A 90 -13.22 3.27 15.79
CA ASP A 90 -11.96 3.93 16.14
C ASP A 90 -11.58 5.00 15.09
N PRO A 91 -10.56 5.85 15.33
CA PRO A 91 -10.14 6.89 14.39
C PRO A 91 -9.76 6.38 12.99
N LEU A 92 -9.10 5.23 12.87
CA LEU A 92 -8.61 4.73 11.58
C LEU A 92 -9.74 4.09 10.78
N ARG A 93 -10.61 3.29 11.42
CA ARG A 93 -11.85 2.80 10.78
C ARG A 93 -12.74 3.96 10.32
N SER A 94 -12.86 5.01 11.14
CA SER A 94 -13.63 6.20 10.77
C SER A 94 -12.98 6.96 9.61
N ALA A 95 -11.65 7.00 9.51
CA ALA A 95 -10.95 7.59 8.36
C ALA A 95 -11.12 6.72 7.09
N ILE A 96 -11.02 5.39 7.20
CA ILE A 96 -11.22 4.42 6.10
C ILE A 96 -12.68 4.43 5.60
N SER A 97 -13.63 4.76 6.48
CA SER A 97 -15.04 4.97 6.15
C SER A 97 -15.33 6.35 5.52
N PHE A 98 -14.29 7.11 5.16
CA PHE A 98 -14.35 8.51 4.75
C PHE A 98 -15.22 9.38 5.69
N MET A 99 -15.21 9.02 6.98
CA MET A 99 -15.83 9.75 8.08
C MET A 99 -17.36 9.88 7.98
N GLU A 100 -18.02 8.96 7.28
CA GLU A 100 -19.48 8.85 7.29
C GLU A 100 -19.99 8.68 8.72
N ALA A 101 -21.14 9.28 9.02
CA ALA A 101 -21.70 9.42 10.36
C ALA A 101 -23.14 9.94 10.39
N SER A 102 -23.52 10.74 9.39
CA SER A 102 -24.66 11.69 9.41
C SER A 102 -24.70 12.60 8.18
N THR A 103 -23.59 12.69 7.43
CA THR A 103 -23.41 13.68 6.37
C THR A 103 -23.78 13.14 4.98
N GLY A 104 -23.91 11.82 4.82
CA GLY A 104 -24.39 11.18 3.58
C GLY A 104 -23.41 11.26 2.41
N LYS A 105 -22.10 11.31 2.70
CA LYS A 105 -21.07 11.69 1.73
C LYS A 105 -20.33 10.50 1.16
N SER A 106 -19.63 10.73 0.05
CA SER A 106 -18.82 9.70 -0.59
C SER A 106 -17.43 10.17 -1.03
N LEU A 107 -16.50 9.23 -0.92
CA LEU A 107 -15.25 9.18 -1.63
C LEU A 107 -15.45 8.27 -2.83
N ASN A 108 -15.44 8.83 -4.04
CA ASN A 108 -15.59 8.06 -5.26
C ASN A 108 -14.21 7.82 -5.87
N PHE A 109 -13.92 6.59 -6.29
CA PHE A 109 -12.67 6.28 -6.96
C PHE A 109 -12.75 6.55 -8.47
N SER A 110 -11.59 6.72 -9.08
CA SER A 110 -11.51 6.88 -10.54
C SER A 110 -11.84 5.58 -11.26
N SER A 111 -12.29 5.68 -12.52
CA SER A 111 -12.65 4.52 -13.32
C SER A 111 -11.49 3.53 -13.43
N GLY A 112 -11.74 2.25 -13.16
CA GLY A 112 -10.72 1.20 -13.17
C GLY A 112 -9.99 1.00 -11.83
N PHE A 113 -10.47 1.65 -10.75
CA PHE A 113 -10.02 1.40 -9.38
C PHE A 113 -11.16 0.85 -8.52
N GLU A 114 -10.93 -0.29 -7.87
CA GLU A 114 -11.86 -0.88 -6.91
C GLU A 114 -11.18 -1.15 -5.56
N ALA A 115 -11.55 -0.40 -4.52
CA ALA A 115 -10.96 -0.56 -3.19
C ALA A 115 -11.33 -1.92 -2.58
N THR A 116 -10.32 -2.76 -2.38
CA THR A 116 -10.44 -4.10 -1.74
C THR A 116 -9.95 -4.07 -0.29
N HIS A 117 -8.97 -3.22 -0.01
CA HIS A 117 -8.34 -3.08 1.30
C HIS A 117 -8.00 -1.61 1.56
N ALA A 118 -7.72 -1.27 2.82
CA ALA A 118 -7.10 -0.01 3.17
C ALA A 118 -6.11 -0.17 4.32
N ILE A 119 -5.00 0.57 4.23
CA ILE A 119 -4.04 0.74 5.31
C ILE A 119 -4.34 2.08 5.99
N GLY A 120 -4.63 2.05 7.28
CA GLY A 120 -4.81 3.25 8.11
C GLY A 120 -3.61 3.45 9.02
N ILE A 121 -3.07 4.67 9.09
CA ILE A 121 -1.92 5.03 9.93
C ILE A 121 -2.18 6.34 10.67
N ASN A 122 -1.85 6.36 11.97
CA ASN A 122 -1.75 7.56 12.80
C ASN A 122 -0.51 7.45 13.71
N THR A 123 -0.31 8.41 14.61
CA THR A 123 0.82 8.35 15.55
C THR A 123 0.62 7.22 16.56
N GLY A 124 1.54 6.26 16.56
CA GLY A 124 1.58 5.12 17.48
C GLY A 124 0.91 3.83 16.98
N PHE A 125 0.20 3.85 15.84
CA PHE A 125 -0.44 2.65 15.30
C PHE A 125 -0.61 2.71 13.77
N GLY A 126 -0.63 1.53 13.14
CA GLY A 126 -1.01 1.38 11.75
C GLY A 126 -1.42 -0.06 11.44
N GLY A 127 -2.56 -0.23 10.78
CA GLY A 127 -3.14 -1.54 10.45
C GLY A 127 -3.62 -1.65 9.01
N LEU A 128 -3.92 -2.88 8.60
CA LEU A 128 -4.54 -3.25 7.33
C LEU A 128 -5.96 -3.76 7.60
N TRP A 129 -6.92 -3.26 6.82
CA TRP A 129 -8.32 -3.70 6.86
C TRP A 129 -8.78 -4.14 5.48
N SER A 130 -9.63 -5.16 5.42
CA SER A 130 -10.35 -5.53 4.20
C SER A 130 -11.67 -4.78 4.10
N ILE A 131 -12.06 -4.44 2.86
CA ILE A 131 -13.24 -3.67 2.52
C ILE A 131 -14.19 -4.61 1.77
N PRO A 132 -15.33 -5.02 2.36
CA PRO A 132 -16.32 -5.83 1.67
C PRO A 132 -16.83 -5.12 0.40
N SER A 133 -16.76 -5.77 -0.76
CA SER A 133 -17.12 -5.17 -2.06
C SER A 133 -18.56 -4.68 -2.17
N THR A 134 -19.47 -5.23 -1.36
CA THR A 134 -20.91 -4.88 -1.34
C THR A 134 -21.48 -4.90 0.09
N GLY A 135 -22.75 -4.53 0.24
CA GLY A 135 -23.46 -4.51 1.52
C GLY A 135 -23.21 -3.26 2.35
N SER A 136 -23.80 -3.20 3.55
CA SER A 136 -23.58 -2.12 4.51
C SER A 136 -22.57 -2.54 5.57
N VAL A 137 -21.57 -1.69 5.81
CA VAL A 137 -20.56 -1.85 6.86
C VAL A 137 -20.85 -0.82 7.95
N GLY A 138 -21.09 -1.30 9.17
CA GLY A 138 -21.26 -0.48 10.37
C GLY A 138 -20.03 -0.52 11.29
N ASN A 139 -20.15 -0.02 12.52
CA ASN A 139 -19.09 -0.08 13.53
C ASN A 139 -18.55 -1.51 13.75
N ASN A 140 -17.22 -1.68 13.66
CA ASN A 140 -16.47 -2.93 13.67
C ASN A 140 -16.76 -3.88 12.48
N GLY A 141 -17.39 -3.38 11.42
CA GLY A 141 -17.64 -4.12 10.18
C GLY A 141 -16.45 -4.15 9.22
N LEU A 142 -15.50 -3.21 9.34
CA LEU A 142 -14.20 -3.30 8.67
C LEU A 142 -13.36 -4.35 9.40
N SER A 143 -13.17 -5.49 8.74
CA SER A 143 -12.38 -6.61 9.24
C SER A 143 -10.90 -6.22 9.24
N PHE A 144 -10.29 -6.27 10.42
CA PHE A 144 -8.85 -6.12 10.58
C PHE A 144 -8.16 -7.37 10.01
N VAL A 145 -7.09 -7.17 9.26
CA VAL A 145 -6.31 -8.23 8.61
C VAL A 145 -4.99 -8.44 9.35
N ASP A 146 -4.19 -7.39 9.48
CA ASP A 146 -2.85 -7.44 10.11
C ASP A 146 -2.36 -6.04 10.53
N ASP A 147 -1.33 -6.00 11.36
CA ASP A 147 -0.58 -4.79 11.69
C ASP A 147 0.43 -4.45 10.57
N VAL A 148 0.49 -3.20 10.11
CA VAL A 148 1.46 -2.80 9.05
C VAL A 148 2.83 -2.39 9.60
N ASN A 149 3.14 -2.77 10.84
CA ASN A 149 4.44 -2.54 11.48
C ASN A 149 4.94 -1.08 11.38
N SER A 150 4.02 -0.11 11.49
CA SER A 150 4.32 1.31 11.36
C SER A 150 5.32 1.79 12.43
N THR A 151 6.41 2.43 11.99
CA THR A 151 7.42 3.03 12.88
C THR A 151 7.13 4.49 13.25
N LEU A 152 5.93 5.00 12.95
CA LEU A 152 5.51 6.35 13.31
C LEU A 152 5.16 6.42 14.81
N THR A 153 6.09 6.93 15.62
CA THR A 153 5.91 7.03 17.08
C THR A 153 5.64 8.45 17.58
N VAL A 154 6.00 9.47 16.80
CA VAL A 154 5.72 10.89 17.10
C VAL A 154 5.31 11.66 15.84
N ASN A 155 4.34 12.56 15.95
CA ASN A 155 3.82 13.37 14.83
C ASN A 155 4.84 14.31 14.17
N THR A 156 5.96 14.61 14.84
CA THR A 156 7.07 15.42 14.32
C THR A 156 8.10 14.62 13.52
N GLN A 157 7.98 13.29 13.48
CA GLN A 157 8.93 12.40 12.82
C GLN A 157 9.02 12.71 11.32
N GLY A 158 10.24 12.97 10.83
CA GLY A 158 10.47 13.37 9.43
C GLY A 158 10.23 12.25 8.43
N SER A 159 10.49 11.00 8.81
CA SER A 159 10.19 9.82 8.01
C SER A 159 9.86 8.61 8.90
N PHE A 160 8.92 7.79 8.45
CA PHE A 160 8.57 6.51 9.05
C PHE A 160 8.42 5.45 7.96
N THR A 161 8.40 4.19 8.39
CA THR A 161 8.24 3.02 7.54
C THR A 161 7.01 2.23 7.94
N PHE A 162 6.40 1.53 7.00
CA PHE A 162 5.39 0.50 7.23
C PHE A 162 5.51 -0.58 6.16
N SER A 163 5.02 -1.78 6.44
CA SER A 163 5.12 -2.93 5.55
C SER A 163 3.90 -3.84 5.64
N PHE A 164 3.58 -4.54 4.55
CA PHE A 164 2.50 -5.52 4.50
C PHE A 164 2.80 -6.63 3.49
N ASP A 165 2.34 -7.84 3.78
CA ASP A 165 2.48 -8.96 2.86
C ASP A 165 1.48 -8.87 1.72
N VAL A 166 1.92 -9.12 0.48
CA VAL A 166 1.01 -9.10 -0.69
C VAL A 166 -0.07 -10.17 -0.58
N ALA A 167 0.24 -11.28 0.10
CA ALA A 167 -0.72 -12.34 0.42
C ALA A 167 -1.87 -11.85 1.33
N ALA A 168 -1.63 -10.89 2.22
CA ALA A 168 -2.65 -10.34 3.12
C ALA A 168 -3.72 -9.52 2.36
N ILE A 169 -3.40 -9.01 1.17
CA ILE A 169 -4.35 -8.35 0.26
C ILE A 169 -4.83 -9.27 -0.89
N GLY A 170 -4.57 -10.58 -0.80
CA GLY A 170 -5.02 -11.58 -1.78
C GLY A 170 -4.16 -11.72 -3.04
N ILE A 171 -2.99 -11.07 -3.10
CA ILE A 171 -2.03 -11.21 -4.19
C ILE A 171 -1.09 -12.39 -3.91
N THR A 172 -0.89 -13.26 -4.90
CA THR A 172 0.13 -14.32 -4.82
C THR A 172 1.53 -13.69 -4.79
N PRO A 173 2.41 -14.03 -3.84
CA PRO A 173 3.80 -13.61 -3.85
C PRO A 173 4.50 -13.93 -5.17
N ASN A 174 5.48 -13.11 -5.56
CA ASN A 174 6.33 -13.28 -6.75
C ASN A 174 5.57 -13.35 -8.09
N SER A 175 4.30 -12.89 -8.12
CA SER A 175 3.40 -13.05 -9.28
C SER A 175 3.57 -12.02 -10.40
N GLY A 176 4.25 -10.90 -10.14
CA GLY A 176 4.24 -9.76 -11.07
C GLY A 176 2.95 -8.94 -11.08
N ALA A 177 2.07 -9.12 -10.09
CA ALA A 177 0.81 -8.40 -9.99
C ALA A 177 1.02 -6.90 -9.71
N THR A 178 0.10 -6.07 -10.21
CA THR A 178 0.07 -4.63 -9.94
C THR A 178 -0.94 -4.32 -8.83
N ILE A 179 -0.50 -3.54 -7.85
CA ILE A 179 -1.34 -2.89 -6.84
C ILE A 179 -1.59 -1.47 -7.33
N ASN A 180 -2.86 -1.07 -7.46
CA ASN A 180 -3.20 0.34 -7.63
C ASN A 180 -3.52 0.94 -6.26
N PHE A 181 -3.18 2.21 -6.04
CA PHE A 181 -3.51 2.89 -4.78
C PHE A 181 -3.88 4.37 -4.96
N VAL A 182 -4.63 4.85 -3.97
CA VAL A 182 -4.88 6.28 -3.71
C VAL A 182 -4.82 6.50 -2.20
N ALA A 183 -4.56 7.73 -1.75
CA ALA A 183 -4.53 8.00 -0.31
C ALA A 183 -5.19 9.32 0.07
N THR A 184 -5.77 9.37 1.26
CA THR A 184 -6.40 10.57 1.85
C THR A 184 -5.83 10.87 3.22
N TYR A 185 -5.68 12.16 3.54
CA TYR A 185 -5.40 12.62 4.90
C TYR A 185 -6.63 13.27 5.52
N SER A 186 -7.00 12.90 6.75
CA SER A 186 -8.23 13.39 7.37
C SER A 186 -8.21 13.33 8.90
N ASN A 187 -8.90 14.29 9.53
CA ASN A 187 -9.23 14.21 10.94
C ASN A 187 -10.59 13.47 11.08
N PRO A 188 -10.62 12.22 11.59
CA PRO A 188 -11.81 11.38 11.50
C PRO A 188 -13.01 11.82 12.35
N PHE A 189 -12.77 12.64 13.37
CA PHE A 189 -13.80 13.14 14.30
C PHE A 189 -13.89 14.67 14.33
N GLY A 190 -12.96 15.37 13.68
CA GLY A 190 -12.86 16.83 13.64
C GLY A 190 -12.62 17.46 15.01
N GLY A 191 -12.60 18.81 15.04
CA GLY A 191 -12.48 19.56 16.30
C GLY A 191 -13.69 19.45 17.23
N SER A 192 -14.82 18.92 16.76
CA SER A 192 -16.06 18.73 17.53
C SER A 192 -16.27 17.30 18.03
N GLY A 193 -15.33 16.38 17.76
CA GLY A 193 -15.43 14.96 18.14
C GLY A 193 -16.55 14.18 17.44
N SER A 194 -17.31 14.82 16.53
CA SER A 194 -18.56 14.28 15.97
C SER A 194 -18.53 14.17 14.44
N LEU A 195 -17.95 15.16 13.76
CA LEU A 195 -17.93 15.26 12.30
C LEU A 195 -16.48 15.32 11.82
N GLY A 196 -16.08 14.34 11.02
CA GLY A 196 -14.74 14.33 10.43
C GLY A 196 -14.48 15.51 9.50
N PHE A 197 -13.22 15.71 9.12
CA PHE A 197 -12.79 16.77 8.21
C PHE A 197 -11.61 16.26 7.36
N ALA A 198 -11.84 16.12 6.06
CA ALA A 198 -10.83 15.71 5.08
C ALA A 198 -9.92 16.89 4.71
N SER A 199 -8.64 16.59 4.60
CA SER A 199 -7.68 17.50 3.97
C SER A 199 -7.89 17.53 2.45
N ASN A 200 -7.18 18.42 1.76
CA ASN A 200 -6.89 18.25 0.34
C ASN A 200 -5.54 17.56 0.08
N GLU A 201 -4.93 16.97 1.10
CA GLU A 201 -3.65 16.29 1.04
C GLU A 201 -3.83 14.76 0.88
N GLY A 202 -3.08 14.17 -0.05
CA GLY A 202 -3.10 12.73 -0.32
C GLY A 202 -2.28 12.31 -1.54
N TYR A 203 -2.60 11.13 -2.09
CA TYR A 203 -1.98 10.51 -3.28
C TYR A 203 -3.06 10.09 -4.28
N GLY A 204 -2.74 10.04 -5.58
CA GLY A 204 -3.73 10.07 -6.66
C GLY A 204 -4.16 11.50 -7.05
N GLY A 205 -4.96 11.60 -8.11
CA GLY A 205 -5.39 12.87 -8.71
C GLY A 205 -6.77 13.36 -8.26
N GLY A 206 -7.05 14.65 -8.46
CA GLY A 206 -8.38 15.25 -8.25
C GLY A 206 -8.50 16.19 -7.05
N PHE A 207 -7.44 16.32 -6.24
CA PHE A 207 -7.44 17.15 -5.04
C PHE A 207 -7.76 18.63 -5.32
N PRO A 208 -8.73 19.24 -4.59
CA PRO A 208 -9.07 20.65 -4.74
C PRO A 208 -8.05 21.59 -4.10
N GLY A 209 -8.04 22.87 -4.51
CA GLY A 209 -7.10 23.88 -4.00
C GLY A 209 -7.28 24.28 -2.52
N ALA A 210 -8.43 23.95 -1.92
CA ALA A 210 -8.70 24.07 -0.49
C ALA A 210 -9.15 22.72 0.06
N ASN A 211 -9.13 22.52 1.39
CA ASN A 211 -9.61 21.29 2.04
C ASN A 211 -10.94 20.80 1.45
N VAL A 212 -11.02 19.49 1.16
CA VAL A 212 -12.30 18.80 0.92
C VAL A 212 -13.25 19.03 2.10
N GLY A 213 -12.69 19.07 3.31
CA GLY A 213 -13.37 19.42 4.54
C GLY A 213 -14.46 18.43 4.85
N GLN A 214 -15.70 18.92 4.86
CA GLN A 214 -16.88 18.12 5.16
C GLN A 214 -17.70 17.84 3.91
N ASP A 215 -17.09 17.69 2.72
CA ASP A 215 -17.81 17.40 1.47
C ASP A 215 -17.32 16.20 0.62
N ASN A 216 -18.09 15.86 -0.43
CA ASN A 216 -17.81 14.73 -1.33
C ASN A 216 -16.46 14.90 -2.06
N PHE A 217 -15.73 13.80 -2.26
CA PHE A 217 -14.48 13.79 -3.01
C PHE A 217 -14.49 12.71 -4.09
N THR A 218 -13.81 12.98 -5.20
CA THR A 218 -13.69 12.04 -6.33
C THR A 218 -12.26 12.06 -6.83
N PHE A 219 -11.59 10.91 -6.76
CA PHE A 219 -10.28 10.74 -7.38
C PHE A 219 -10.42 10.76 -8.91
N THR A 220 -9.49 11.42 -9.60
CA THR A 220 -9.42 11.45 -11.07
C THR A 220 -8.36 10.51 -11.64
N SER A 221 -7.44 10.04 -10.80
CA SER A 221 -6.41 9.04 -11.13
C SER A 221 -5.90 8.35 -9.88
N PHE A 222 -5.26 7.19 -10.06
CA PHE A 222 -4.55 6.44 -9.04
C PHE A 222 -3.07 6.27 -9.42
N ASP A 223 -2.25 5.92 -8.44
CA ASP A 223 -0.87 5.49 -8.62
C ASP A 223 -0.81 3.96 -8.70
N SER A 224 0.25 3.38 -9.29
CA SER A 224 0.40 1.94 -9.49
C SER A 224 1.80 1.46 -9.11
N TYR A 225 1.88 0.33 -8.40
CA TYR A 225 3.13 -0.36 -8.06
C TYR A 225 3.04 -1.82 -8.50
N THR A 226 4.06 -2.33 -9.20
CA THR A 226 4.11 -3.73 -9.64
C THR A 226 5.07 -4.54 -8.78
N VAL A 227 4.55 -5.58 -8.12
CA VAL A 227 5.32 -6.53 -7.31
C VAL A 227 6.34 -7.24 -8.18
N VAL A 228 7.53 -7.50 -7.67
CA VAL A 228 8.60 -8.13 -8.43
C VAL A 228 8.26 -9.60 -8.71
N PRO A 229 8.26 -10.05 -9.98
CA PRO A 229 8.15 -11.47 -10.27
C PRO A 229 9.42 -12.21 -9.85
N GLU A 230 9.29 -13.48 -9.45
CA GLU A 230 10.47 -14.32 -9.22
C GLU A 230 11.35 -14.34 -10.48
N PRO A 231 12.66 -13.99 -10.39
CA PRO A 231 13.53 -14.04 -11.56
C PRO A 231 13.62 -15.50 -12.04
N ALA A 232 13.47 -15.73 -13.35
CA ALA A 232 13.40 -17.06 -13.97
C ALA A 232 14.74 -17.84 -13.98
N ALA A 233 15.48 -17.82 -12.87
CA ALA A 233 16.78 -18.44 -12.66
C ALA A 233 16.79 -19.98 -12.81
N ALA A 234 15.61 -20.62 -12.85
CA ALA A 234 15.47 -22.06 -13.05
C ALA A 234 15.80 -22.54 -14.48
N VAL A 235 15.69 -21.70 -15.52
CA VAL A 235 15.79 -22.16 -16.93
C VAL A 235 17.24 -22.27 -17.42
N LEU A 236 18.13 -21.36 -17.00
CA LEU A 236 19.53 -21.35 -17.45
C LEU A 236 20.37 -22.51 -16.88
N GLY A 237 20.05 -22.98 -15.67
CA GLY A 237 20.74 -24.13 -15.05
C GLY A 237 20.55 -25.44 -15.82
N ILE A 238 19.34 -25.69 -16.33
CA ILE A 238 19.01 -26.94 -17.05
C ILE A 238 19.69 -26.98 -18.42
N ILE A 239 19.70 -25.86 -19.16
CA ILE A 239 20.37 -25.78 -20.48
C ILE A 239 21.88 -26.02 -20.33
N GLY A 240 22.52 -25.43 -19.32
CA GLY A 240 23.93 -25.67 -19.02
C GLY A 240 24.24 -27.15 -18.72
N MET A 241 23.38 -27.81 -17.92
CA MET A 241 23.58 -29.21 -17.56
C MET A 241 23.36 -30.18 -18.74
N VAL A 242 22.37 -29.91 -19.60
CA VAL A 242 22.11 -30.71 -20.81
C VAL A 242 23.25 -30.59 -21.83
N ILE A 243 23.87 -29.40 -21.97
CA ILE A 243 25.04 -29.19 -22.83
C ILE A 243 26.28 -29.93 -22.27
N LEU A 244 26.49 -29.92 -20.95
CA LEU A 244 27.57 -30.66 -20.29
C LEU A 244 27.39 -32.19 -20.37
N LEU A 245 26.15 -32.68 -20.33
CA LEU A 245 25.84 -34.11 -20.50
C LEU A 245 25.95 -34.57 -21.96
N ARG A 246 25.61 -33.73 -22.95
CA ARG A 246 25.80 -34.05 -24.38
C ARG A 246 27.27 -34.09 -24.82
N ARG A 247 28.18 -33.40 -24.13
CA ARG A 247 29.63 -33.44 -24.41
C ARG A 247 30.37 -34.67 -23.83
N ARG A 248 29.64 -35.68 -23.33
CA ARG A 248 30.19 -36.92 -22.73
C ARG A 248 29.84 -38.21 -23.49
N LYS A 249 29.50 -38.11 -24.77
CA LYS A 249 29.46 -39.24 -25.71
C LYS A 249 30.51 -39.03 -26.80
#